data_AF-A0A947Y8D3-F1
#
_entry.id   AF-A0A947Y8D3-F1
#
_cell.length_a   1.000
_cell.length_b   1.000
_cell.length_c   1.000
_cell.angle_alpha   90.00
_cell.angle_beta   90.00
_cell.angle_gamma   90.00
#
_symmetry.space_group_name_H-M   'P 1'
#
loop_
_entity.id
_entity.type
_entity.pdbx_description
1 polymer ?
#
loop_
_entity_poly.entity_id
_entity_poly.type
_entity_poly.pdbx_seq_one_letter_code
_entity_poly.pdbx_strand_id
1 'polypeptide(L)'
;MSTVFSFGERVAGYDVNVLNEREVRASAGILFFLALIAFMNAWLTGNFQPTRIFVVAFLIDFAIRVLINPRYAPSLVLGRFAVRNQVPEYVGATQKRFAWSIGLALALAMLFLVVVNRVVGPVNLIICSACLLLLFFEAAFGICIACTVYNFFHRQKARLCPGGRCEISARHEIQKISPAQTAVFVLFLGVMAAVAQSLGSETPVSAMQAVAAPAGNKDCTPPDWAVSIGHAEMWKLHNNCN
;
A
#
# COMPACT_ATOMS: atom_id res chain seq x y z
N MET A 1 10.94 26.51 21.74
CA MET A 1 9.49 26.60 22.01
C MET A 1 8.78 25.61 21.10
N SER A 2 8.18 24.57 21.67
CA SER A 2 7.39 23.58 20.93
C SER A 2 6.06 24.20 20.51
N THR A 3 6.02 24.80 19.33
CA THR A 3 4.77 25.22 18.71
C THR A 3 3.97 23.96 18.40
N VAL A 4 2.84 23.77 19.09
CA VAL A 4 1.94 22.62 18.88
C VAL A 4 1.48 22.56 17.43
N PHE A 5 1.39 23.71 16.76
CA PHE A 5 1.06 23.87 15.34
C PHE A 5 2.28 24.15 14.46
N SER A 6 3.23 23.22 14.42
CA SER A 6 4.37 23.28 13.49
C SER A 6 4.35 22.11 12.52
N PHE A 7 4.56 22.38 11.23
CA PHE A 7 4.69 21.33 10.23
C PHE A 7 6.17 20.99 9.98
N GLY A 8 6.55 19.76 10.31
CA GLY A 8 7.94 19.26 10.24
C GLY A 8 8.77 19.58 11.48
N GLU A 9 9.96 18.99 11.55
CA GLU A 9 10.93 19.16 12.63
C GLU A 9 12.08 20.08 12.17
N ARG A 10 12.57 20.94 13.09
CA ARG A 10 13.76 21.75 12.84
C ARG A 10 14.98 20.97 13.30
N VAL A 11 15.85 20.64 12.35
CA VAL A 11 17.10 19.91 12.58
C VAL A 11 18.26 20.85 12.27
N ALA A 12 19.28 20.88 13.13
CA ALA A 12 20.47 21.71 12.91
C ALA A 12 21.17 21.30 11.61
N GLY A 13 21.58 22.28 10.81
CA GLY A 13 22.18 22.05 9.48
C GLY A 13 21.20 22.07 8.31
N TYR A 14 19.90 22.27 8.55
CA TYR A 14 18.89 22.41 7.50
C TYR A 14 18.14 23.75 7.61
N ASP A 15 18.07 24.48 6.48
CA ASP A 15 17.39 25.79 6.40
C ASP A 15 15.86 25.68 6.42
N VAL A 16 15.32 24.50 6.13
CA VAL A 16 13.88 24.22 6.05
C VAL A 16 13.48 23.19 7.08
N ASN A 17 12.21 23.21 7.49
CA ASN A 17 11.66 22.13 8.30
C ASN A 17 11.73 20.83 7.51
N VAL A 18 12.17 19.76 8.18
CA VAL A 18 12.39 18.45 7.57
C VAL A 18 11.51 17.39 8.22
N LEU A 19 11.31 16.29 7.50
CA LEU A 19 10.70 15.06 7.99
C LEU A 19 11.65 13.91 7.67
N ASN A 20 11.60 12.83 8.44
CA ASN A 20 12.39 11.66 8.13
C ASN A 20 11.65 10.82 7.05
N GLU A 21 12.23 10.65 5.87
CA GLU A 21 11.60 9.93 4.77
C GLU A 21 11.33 8.46 5.13
N ARG A 22 12.17 7.86 5.98
CA ARG A 22 11.98 6.46 6.43
C ARG A 22 10.72 6.29 7.26
N GLU A 23 10.41 7.23 8.17
CA GLU A 23 9.16 7.17 8.95
C GLU A 23 7.94 7.40 8.04
N VAL A 24 8.06 8.29 7.05
CA VAL A 24 6.99 8.57 6.09
C VAL A 24 6.70 7.35 5.22
N ARG A 25 7.74 6.68 4.70
CA ARG A 25 7.60 5.46 3.90
C ARG A 25 7.05 4.29 4.72
N ALA A 26 7.52 4.12 5.97
CA ALA A 26 7.00 3.10 6.86
C ALA A 26 5.51 3.33 7.17
N SER A 27 5.12 4.59 7.44
CA SER A 27 3.73 4.98 7.62
C SER A 27 2.87 4.71 6.37
N ALA A 28 3.35 5.04 5.18
CA ALA A 28 2.66 4.74 3.93
C ALA A 28 2.46 3.23 3.74
N GLY A 29 3.46 2.41 4.08
CA GLY A 29 3.36 0.95 4.03
C GLY A 29 2.34 0.37 5.00
N ILE A 30 2.28 0.90 6.24
CA ILE A 30 1.29 0.50 7.25
C ILE A 30 -0.13 0.82 6.76
N LEU A 31 -0.34 2.05 6.27
CA LEU A 31 -1.64 2.46 5.74
C LEU A 31 -2.02 1.67 4.50
N PHE A 32 -1.08 1.40 3.59
CA PHE A 32 -1.28 0.57 2.42
C PHE A 32 -1.75 -0.84 2.81
N PHE A 33 -1.09 -1.47 3.78
CA PHE A 33 -1.44 -2.82 4.23
C PHE A 33 -2.86 -2.87 4.81
N LEU A 34 -3.21 -1.94 5.70
CA LEU A 34 -4.55 -1.86 6.29
C LEU A 34 -5.63 -1.54 5.24
N ALA A 35 -5.32 -0.61 4.32
CA ALA A 35 -6.20 -0.27 3.21
C ALA A 35 -6.45 -1.47 2.30
N LEU A 36 -5.40 -2.26 2.00
CA LEU A 36 -5.49 -3.44 1.15
C LEU A 36 -6.37 -4.50 1.79
N ILE A 37 -6.21 -4.77 3.09
CA ILE A 37 -7.08 -5.70 3.82
C ILE A 37 -8.53 -5.23 3.75
N ALA A 38 -8.78 -3.94 4.02
CA ALA A 38 -10.13 -3.39 4.00
C ALA A 38 -10.75 -3.43 2.59
N PHE A 39 -9.96 -3.20 1.55
CA PHE A 39 -10.38 -3.27 0.16
C PHE A 39 -10.67 -4.71 -0.28
N MET A 40 -9.79 -5.66 0.04
CA MET A 40 -9.98 -7.07 -0.29
C MET A 40 -11.19 -7.68 0.42
N ASN A 41 -11.46 -7.27 1.66
CA ASN A 41 -12.69 -7.66 2.36
C ASN A 41 -13.93 -7.16 1.63
N ALA A 42 -13.96 -5.88 1.24
CA ALA A 42 -15.07 -5.33 0.48
C ALA A 42 -15.25 -6.01 -0.88
N TRP A 43 -14.15 -6.32 -1.58
CA TRP A 43 -14.17 -6.94 -2.91
C TRP A 43 -14.60 -8.41 -2.89
N LEU A 44 -14.01 -9.22 -2.01
CA LEU A 44 -14.24 -10.67 -1.99
C LEU A 44 -15.49 -11.07 -1.20
N THR A 45 -15.79 -10.38 -0.11
CA THR A 45 -16.87 -10.77 0.82
C THR A 45 -18.07 -9.82 0.78
N GLY A 46 -17.97 -8.70 0.05
CA GLY A 46 -18.99 -7.64 0.08
C GLY A 46 -19.10 -6.93 1.43
N ASN A 47 -18.20 -7.19 2.38
CA ASN A 47 -18.22 -6.56 3.69
C ASN A 47 -17.49 -5.20 3.66
N PHE A 48 -18.26 -4.11 3.64
CA PHE A 48 -17.74 -2.74 3.64
C PHE A 48 -17.42 -2.20 5.05
N GLN A 49 -17.67 -2.97 6.10
CA GLN A 49 -17.45 -2.53 7.48
C GLN A 49 -15.97 -2.20 7.75
N PRO A 50 -14.99 -3.05 7.35
CA PRO A 50 -13.57 -2.71 7.45
C PRO A 50 -13.18 -1.45 6.67
N THR A 51 -13.75 -1.26 5.47
CA THR A 51 -13.51 -0.07 4.64
C THR A 51 -13.98 1.20 5.35
N ARG A 52 -15.17 1.18 5.97
CA ARG A 52 -15.69 2.34 6.72
C ARG A 52 -14.82 2.69 7.92
N ILE A 53 -14.39 1.69 8.70
CA ILE A 53 -13.46 1.91 9.82
C ILE A 53 -12.15 2.52 9.29
N PHE A 54 -11.58 1.93 8.24
CA PHE A 54 -10.33 2.38 7.67
C PHE A 54 -10.41 3.83 7.18
N VAL A 55 -11.47 4.20 6.46
CA VAL A 55 -11.66 5.57 5.96
C VAL A 55 -11.71 6.59 7.10
N VAL A 56 -12.38 6.27 8.20
CA VAL A 56 -12.42 7.16 9.38
C VAL A 56 -11.05 7.26 10.03
N ALA A 57 -10.35 6.15 10.22
CA ALA A 57 -8.99 6.14 10.78
C ALA A 57 -8.00 6.91 9.90
N PHE A 58 -8.07 6.70 8.58
CA PHE A 58 -7.24 7.38 7.58
C PHE A 58 -7.49 8.88 7.56
N LEU A 59 -8.75 9.31 7.65
CA LEU A 59 -9.13 10.71 7.74
C LEU A 59 -8.54 11.36 9.00
N ILE A 60 -8.69 10.72 10.17
CA ILE A 60 -8.14 11.22 11.44
C ILE A 60 -6.62 11.33 11.35
N ASP A 61 -5.95 10.32 10.82
CA ASP A 61 -4.50 10.30 10.67
C ASP A 61 -4.01 11.48 9.81
N PHE A 62 -4.58 11.68 8.61
CA PHE A 62 -4.21 12.78 7.72
C PHE A 62 -4.62 14.16 8.25
N ALA A 63 -5.75 14.26 8.96
CA ALA A 63 -6.16 15.50 9.61
C ALA A 63 -5.14 15.92 10.67
N ILE A 64 -4.68 14.99 11.51
CA ILE A 64 -3.62 15.26 12.51
C ILE A 64 -2.32 15.69 11.82
N ARG A 65 -1.92 15.00 10.72
CA ARG A 65 -0.71 15.35 9.96
C ARG A 65 -0.72 16.77 9.42
N VAL A 66 -1.84 17.19 8.82
CA VAL A 66 -1.94 18.44 8.05
C VAL A 66 -2.33 19.62 8.93
N LEU A 67 -3.24 19.42 9.88
CA LEU A 67 -3.86 20.50 10.67
C LEU A 67 -3.16 20.75 12.00
N ILE A 68 -2.64 19.70 12.65
CA ILE A 68 -2.04 19.79 13.99
C ILE A 68 -0.51 19.72 13.86
N ASN A 69 0.02 18.50 13.76
CA ASN A 69 1.45 18.25 13.66
C ASN A 69 1.68 16.79 13.23
N PRO A 70 2.51 16.53 12.20
CA PRO A 70 2.83 15.17 11.77
C PRO A 70 3.47 14.30 12.84
N ARG A 71 4.11 14.89 13.85
CA ARG A 71 4.69 14.17 14.98
C ARG A 71 3.67 13.33 15.77
N TYR A 72 2.40 13.70 15.76
CA TYR A 72 1.34 13.02 16.51
C TYR A 72 0.48 12.09 15.66
N ALA A 73 0.71 12.01 14.34
CA ALA A 73 -0.11 11.16 13.50
C ALA A 73 0.13 9.67 13.83
N PRO A 74 -0.92 8.89 14.15
CA PRO A 74 -0.76 7.52 14.65
C PRO A 74 0.11 6.63 13.77
N SER A 75 -0.07 6.70 12.46
CA SER A 75 0.72 5.90 11.52
C SER A 75 2.17 6.38 11.39
N LEU A 76 2.47 7.67 11.59
CA LEU A 76 3.86 8.17 11.65
C LEU A 76 4.52 7.79 12.97
N VAL A 77 3.78 7.75 14.08
CA VAL A 77 4.28 7.23 15.36
C VAL A 77 4.66 5.75 15.23
N LEU A 78 3.80 4.94 14.60
CA LEU A 78 4.11 3.53 14.30
C LEU A 78 5.30 3.39 13.33
N GLY A 79 5.33 4.22 12.28
CA GLY A 79 6.45 4.25 11.34
C GLY A 79 7.77 4.58 12.04
N ARG A 80 7.78 5.60 12.90
CA ARG A 80 8.92 6.01 13.71
C ARG A 80 9.39 4.89 14.65
N PHE A 81 8.46 4.19 15.28
CA PHE A 81 8.79 3.02 16.10
C PHE A 81 9.48 1.93 15.27
N ALA A 82 8.98 1.65 14.05
CA ALA A 82 9.53 0.63 13.17
C ALA A 82 10.94 0.97 12.65
N VAL A 83 11.23 2.24 12.34
CA VAL A 83 12.52 2.67 11.74
C VAL A 83 13.50 3.32 12.73
N ARG A 84 13.23 3.26 14.04
CA ARG A 84 14.01 3.98 15.08
C ARG A 84 15.51 3.68 15.11
N ASN A 85 15.92 2.50 14.65
CA ASN A 85 17.31 2.06 14.63
C ASN A 85 17.99 2.28 13.27
N GLN A 86 17.37 3.05 12.36
CA GLN A 86 17.92 3.38 11.04
C GLN A 86 18.43 4.82 11.02
N VAL A 87 19.47 5.08 10.21
CA VAL A 87 19.96 6.45 9.99
C VAL A 87 18.84 7.26 9.30
N PRO A 88 18.39 8.39 9.88
CA PRO A 88 17.31 9.18 9.32
C PRO A 88 17.72 9.79 7.97
N GLU A 89 16.76 9.84 7.05
CA GLU A 89 16.93 10.53 5.76
C GLU A 89 16.00 11.73 5.75
N TYR A 90 16.54 12.95 5.72
CA TYR A 90 15.73 14.16 5.86
C TYR A 90 15.24 14.71 4.52
N VAL A 91 13.94 14.94 4.42
CA VAL A 91 13.29 15.55 3.24
C VAL A 91 12.54 16.81 3.63
N GLY A 92 12.40 17.74 2.68
CA GLY A 92 11.69 19.00 2.90
C GLY A 92 10.22 18.75 3.27
N ALA A 93 9.74 19.43 4.32
CA ALA A 93 8.39 19.21 4.84
C ALA A 93 7.30 19.86 3.95
N THR A 94 7.58 20.99 3.29
CA THR A 94 6.59 21.75 2.50
C THR A 94 5.95 20.94 1.37
N GLN A 95 6.76 20.19 0.60
CA GLN A 95 6.28 19.31 -0.47
C GLN A 95 5.38 18.17 0.06
N LYS A 96 5.71 17.60 1.22
CA LYS A 96 4.92 16.51 1.84
C LYS A 96 3.60 17.04 2.38
N ARG A 97 3.57 18.28 2.89
CA ARG A 97 2.32 18.95 3.30
C ARG A 97 1.32 19.03 2.15
N PHE A 98 1.78 19.42 0.96
CA PHE A 98 0.92 19.47 -0.22
C PHE A 98 0.36 18.08 -0.59
N ALA A 99 1.22 17.06 -0.62
CA ALA A 99 0.80 15.69 -0.91
C ALA A 99 -0.23 15.18 0.11
N TRP A 100 -0.03 15.44 1.40
CA TRP A 100 -0.97 15.02 2.44
C TRP A 100 -2.27 15.83 2.44
N SER A 101 -2.25 17.10 2.03
CA SER A 101 -3.50 17.85 1.81
C SER A 101 -4.36 17.24 0.71
N ILE A 102 -3.76 16.74 -0.38
CA ILE A 102 -4.48 15.98 -1.42
C ILE A 102 -5.03 14.68 -0.83
N GLY A 103 -4.23 13.95 -0.05
CA GLY A 103 -4.68 12.75 0.65
C GLY A 103 -5.87 13.01 1.58
N LEU A 104 -5.86 14.13 2.31
CA LEU A 104 -6.95 14.56 3.18
C LEU A 104 -8.22 14.88 2.39
N ALA A 105 -8.10 15.57 1.25
CA ALA A 105 -9.24 15.85 0.37
C ALA A 105 -9.86 14.56 -0.19
N LEU A 106 -9.03 13.60 -0.60
CA LEU A 106 -9.50 12.28 -1.05
C LEU A 106 -10.17 11.49 0.09
N ALA A 107 -9.62 11.55 1.31
CA ALA A 107 -10.21 10.91 2.49
C ALA A 107 -11.61 11.48 2.81
N LEU A 108 -11.77 12.80 2.73
CA LEU A 108 -13.06 13.47 2.91
C LEU A 108 -14.07 13.04 1.83
N ALA A 109 -13.65 12.99 0.57
CA ALA A 109 -14.49 12.51 -0.52
C ALA A 109 -14.93 11.05 -0.30
N MET A 110 -14.00 10.17 0.11
CA MET A 110 -14.34 8.78 0.44
C MET A 110 -15.27 8.66 1.63
N LEU A 111 -15.07 9.45 2.69
CA LEU A 111 -15.98 9.47 3.84
C LEU A 111 -17.40 9.81 3.38
N PHE A 112 -17.54 10.85 2.57
CA PHE A 112 -18.84 11.27 2.04
C PHE A 112 -19.49 10.17 1.17
N LEU A 113 -18.73 9.52 0.30
CA LEU A 113 -19.26 8.47 -0.59
C LEU A 113 -19.60 7.17 0.16
N VAL A 114 -18.69 6.67 0.99
CA VAL A 114 -18.76 5.31 1.57
C VAL A 114 -19.46 5.28 2.93
N VAL A 115 -19.26 6.30 3.76
CA VAL A 115 -19.82 6.36 5.12
C VAL A 115 -21.17 7.07 5.12
N VAL A 116 -21.26 8.25 4.50
CA VAL A 116 -22.49 9.06 4.51
C VAL A 116 -23.50 8.52 3.50
N ASN A 117 -23.16 8.50 2.21
CA ASN A 117 -24.10 8.10 1.16
C ASN A 117 -24.21 6.58 0.97
N ARG A 118 -23.34 5.80 1.62
CA ARG A 118 -23.25 4.33 1.50
C ARG A 118 -23.25 3.84 0.05
N VAL A 119 -22.66 4.63 -0.86
CA VAL A 119 -22.60 4.30 -2.28
C VAL A 119 -21.54 3.24 -2.50
N VAL A 120 -21.99 2.05 -2.91
CA VAL A 120 -21.14 0.97 -3.39
C VAL A 120 -21.16 1.05 -4.91
N GLY A 121 -20.04 1.43 -5.53
CA GLY A 121 -19.99 1.57 -6.98
C GLY A 121 -18.58 1.68 -7.56
N PRO A 122 -18.45 1.64 -8.90
CA PRO A 122 -17.16 1.65 -9.61
C PRO A 122 -16.31 2.89 -9.28
N VAL A 123 -16.94 4.03 -9.02
CA VAL A 123 -16.25 5.25 -8.62
C VAL A 123 -15.45 5.04 -7.33
N ASN A 124 -16.03 4.41 -6.32
CA ASN A 124 -15.33 4.13 -5.07
C ASN A 124 -14.14 3.18 -5.31
N LEU A 125 -14.32 2.17 -6.17
CA LEU A 125 -13.25 1.25 -6.53
C LEU A 125 -12.08 1.97 -7.21
N ILE A 126 -12.35 2.87 -8.15
CA ILE A 126 -11.31 3.63 -8.86
C ILE A 126 -10.54 4.51 -7.88
N ILE A 127 -11.24 5.22 -7.00
CA ILE A 127 -10.60 6.11 -6.01
C ILE A 127 -9.77 5.29 -5.01
N CYS A 128 -10.30 4.17 -4.51
CA CYS A 128 -9.58 3.26 -3.60
C CYS A 128 -8.33 2.68 -4.26
N SER A 129 -8.45 2.15 -5.47
CA SER A 129 -7.31 1.60 -6.23
C SER A 129 -6.25 2.65 -6.50
N ALA A 130 -6.66 3.88 -6.87
CA ALA A 130 -5.72 4.98 -7.07
C ALA A 130 -4.99 5.36 -5.76
N CYS A 131 -5.70 5.42 -4.63
CA CYS A 131 -5.10 5.70 -3.33
C CYS A 131 -4.11 4.60 -2.90
N LEU A 132 -4.50 3.34 -3.04
CA LEU A 132 -3.64 2.18 -2.78
C LEU A 132 -2.37 2.22 -3.63
N LEU A 133 -2.52 2.55 -4.92
CA LEU A 133 -1.39 2.69 -5.83
C LEU A 133 -0.44 3.80 -5.37
N LEU A 134 -0.95 4.99 -5.04
CA LEU A 134 -0.14 6.10 -4.55
C LEU A 134 0.62 5.75 -3.26
N LEU A 135 -0.05 5.11 -2.29
CA LEU A 135 0.58 4.64 -1.05
C LEU A 135 1.65 3.57 -1.32
N PHE A 136 1.39 2.64 -2.25
CA PHE A 136 2.34 1.62 -2.66
C PHE A 136 3.59 2.24 -3.27
N PHE A 137 3.46 3.21 -4.17
CA PHE A 137 4.61 3.90 -4.77
C PHE A 137 5.48 4.62 -3.72
N GLU A 138 4.84 5.27 -2.75
CA GLU A 138 5.55 5.93 -1.65
C GLU A 138 6.25 4.90 -0.74
N ALA A 139 5.57 3.83 -0.35
CA ALA A 139 6.13 2.79 0.52
C ALA A 139 7.28 2.01 -0.16
N ALA A 140 7.01 1.41 -1.32
CA ALA A 140 7.91 0.49 -2.00
C ALA A 140 9.09 1.22 -2.67
N PHE A 141 8.80 2.23 -3.49
CA PHE A 141 9.83 2.89 -4.30
C PHE A 141 10.38 4.18 -3.67
N GLY A 142 9.75 4.71 -2.62
CA GLY A 142 10.10 6.03 -2.07
C GLY A 142 9.76 7.17 -3.03
N ILE A 143 8.83 6.94 -3.97
CA ILE A 143 8.44 7.93 -4.98
C ILE A 143 7.10 8.53 -4.57
N CYS A 144 7.14 9.78 -4.11
CA CYS A 144 5.93 10.58 -3.89
C CYS A 144 5.49 11.21 -5.22
N ILE A 145 4.52 10.59 -5.90
CA ILE A 145 3.98 11.09 -7.18
C ILE A 145 3.35 12.48 -7.00
N ALA A 146 2.59 12.70 -5.92
CA ALA A 146 2.00 14.01 -5.61
C ALA A 146 3.07 15.11 -5.42
N CYS A 147 4.22 14.78 -4.83
CA CYS A 147 5.34 15.70 -4.68
C CYS A 147 6.01 16.01 -6.03
N THR A 148 6.02 15.05 -6.96
CA THR A 148 6.52 15.27 -8.33
C THR A 148 5.62 16.23 -9.09
N VAL A 149 4.29 16.07 -8.99
CA VAL A 149 3.31 17.00 -9.56
C VAL A 149 3.47 18.40 -8.96
N TYR A 150 3.67 18.50 -7.65
CA TYR A 150 3.93 19.79 -6.98
C TYR A 150 5.14 20.52 -7.57
N ASN A 151 6.27 19.82 -7.73
CA ASN A 151 7.51 20.37 -8.27
C ASN A 151 7.41 20.72 -9.77
N PHE A 152 6.54 20.03 -10.52
CA PHE A 152 6.27 20.36 -11.92
C PHE A 152 5.50 21.69 -12.06
N PHE A 153 4.50 21.93 -11.20
CA PHE A 153 3.68 23.15 -11.27
C PHE A 153 4.30 24.36 -10.55
N HIS A 154 5.06 24.15 -9.47
CA HIS A 154 5.64 25.25 -8.70
C HIS A 154 7.11 25.47 -9.06
N ARG A 155 7.44 26.68 -9.55
CA ARG A 155 8.81 27.09 -9.93
C ARG A 155 9.81 27.09 -8.77
N GLN A 156 9.34 27.09 -7.51
CA GLN A 156 10.20 26.87 -6.35
C GLN A 156 10.57 25.40 -6.30
N LYS A 157 11.75 25.06 -6.87
CA LYS A 157 12.30 23.70 -6.85
C LYS A 157 12.29 23.18 -5.41
N ALA A 158 11.66 22.04 -5.20
CA ALA A 158 11.68 21.35 -3.91
C ALA A 158 13.14 21.19 -3.46
N ARG A 159 13.45 21.69 -2.26
CA ARG A 159 14.74 21.48 -1.60
C ARG A 159 14.65 20.20 -0.78
N LEU A 160 15.69 19.36 -0.84
CA LEU A 160 15.76 18.06 -0.14
C LEU A 160 14.65 17.10 -0.59
N CYS A 161 14.77 16.61 -1.82
CA CYS A 161 13.83 15.64 -2.38
C CYS A 161 14.12 14.21 -1.88
N PRO A 162 13.10 13.35 -1.77
CA PRO A 162 13.28 11.94 -1.42
C PRO A 162 14.36 11.26 -2.27
N GLY A 163 15.26 10.52 -1.63
CA GLY A 163 16.35 9.82 -2.30
C GLY A 163 17.37 10.75 -2.98
N GLY A 164 17.45 12.03 -2.58
CA GLY A 164 18.40 13.00 -3.14
C GLY A 164 18.13 13.37 -4.61
N ARG A 165 16.97 13.02 -5.17
CA ARG A 165 16.68 13.15 -6.62
C ARG A 165 16.90 14.55 -7.21
N CYS A 166 16.77 15.58 -6.38
CA CYS A 166 16.94 16.97 -6.80
C CYS A 166 18.41 17.44 -6.84
N GLU A 167 19.33 16.68 -6.25
CA GLU A 167 20.78 16.98 -6.21
C GLU A 167 21.59 16.05 -7.15
N ILE A 168 21.01 14.94 -7.61
CA ILE A 168 21.67 14.00 -8.53
C ILE A 168 21.76 14.62 -9.92
N SER A 169 22.95 15.08 -10.28
CA SER A 169 23.24 15.64 -11.61
C SER A 169 23.82 14.64 -12.61
N ALA A 170 24.38 13.51 -12.14
CA ALA A 170 24.90 12.42 -12.98
C ALA A 170 24.61 11.07 -12.33
N ARG A 171 24.19 10.08 -13.15
CA ARG A 171 23.93 8.72 -12.67
C ARG A 171 25.25 7.98 -12.42
N HIS A 172 25.34 7.31 -11.29
CA HIS A 172 26.46 6.42 -10.99
C HIS A 172 26.39 5.16 -11.88
N GLU A 173 27.52 4.49 -12.12
CA GLU A 173 27.56 3.27 -12.95
C GLU A 173 26.57 2.19 -12.48
N ILE A 174 26.41 2.02 -11.15
CA ILE A 174 25.45 1.09 -10.55
C ILE A 174 23.97 1.40 -10.89
N GLN A 175 23.67 2.62 -11.32
CA GLN A 175 22.32 3.05 -11.70
C GLN A 175 22.03 2.89 -13.20
N LYS A 176 23.02 2.49 -14.00
CA LYS A 176 22.86 2.27 -15.44
C LYS A 176 22.43 0.83 -15.68
N ILE A 177 21.40 0.64 -16.50
CA ILE A 177 20.92 -0.69 -16.90
C ILE A 177 21.79 -1.16 -18.06
N SER A 178 22.49 -2.28 -17.89
CA SER A 178 23.32 -2.85 -18.94
C SER A 178 22.47 -3.66 -19.93
N PRO A 179 22.89 -3.79 -21.20
CA PRO A 179 22.16 -4.59 -22.19
C PRO A 179 22.05 -6.07 -21.77
N ALA A 180 23.05 -6.59 -21.02
CA ALA A 180 23.00 -7.93 -20.45
C ALA A 180 21.89 -8.07 -19.38
N GLN A 181 21.74 -7.08 -18.50
CA GLN A 181 20.64 -7.07 -17.51
C GLN A 181 19.27 -7.04 -18.21
N THR A 182 19.14 -6.23 -19.26
CA THR A 182 17.91 -6.18 -20.07
C THR A 182 17.63 -7.53 -20.74
N ALA A 183 18.63 -8.19 -21.30
CA ALA A 183 18.48 -9.51 -21.94
C ALA A 183 18.03 -10.58 -20.93
N VAL A 184 18.63 -10.61 -19.74
CA VAL A 184 18.24 -11.55 -18.67
C VAL A 184 16.79 -11.30 -18.23
N PHE A 185 16.38 -10.04 -18.09
CA PHE A 185 15.01 -9.69 -17.73
C PHE A 185 14.00 -10.12 -18.80
N VAL A 186 14.30 -9.89 -20.09
CA VAL A 186 13.45 -10.33 -21.21
C VAL A 186 13.36 -11.85 -21.25
N LEU A 187 14.48 -12.57 -21.05
CA LEU A 187 14.49 -14.03 -20.97
C LEU A 187 13.61 -14.53 -19.82
N PHE A 188 13.73 -13.93 -18.64
CA PHE A 188 12.88 -14.25 -17.49
C PHE A 188 11.40 -14.09 -17.83
N LEU A 189 10.99 -12.97 -18.45
CA LEU A 189 9.61 -12.77 -18.88
C LEU A 189 9.17 -13.82 -19.92
N GLY A 190 10.04 -14.19 -20.85
CA GLY A 190 9.77 -15.24 -21.84
C GLY A 190 9.56 -16.61 -21.19
N VAL A 191 10.40 -16.99 -20.23
CA VAL A 191 10.26 -18.23 -19.46
C VAL A 191 8.96 -18.21 -18.65
N MET A 192 8.65 -17.11 -17.95
CA MET A 192 7.40 -16.99 -17.20
C MET A 192 6.16 -17.08 -18.10
N ALA A 193 6.21 -16.51 -19.31
CA ALA A 193 5.14 -16.63 -20.29
C ALA A 193 5.00 -18.08 -20.79
N ALA A 194 6.10 -18.76 -21.06
CA ALA A 194 6.09 -20.18 -21.48
C ALA A 194 5.54 -21.09 -20.36
N VAL A 195 5.97 -20.86 -19.11
CA VAL A 195 5.45 -21.58 -17.93
C VAL A 195 3.95 -21.32 -17.77
N ALA A 196 3.51 -20.07 -17.86
CA ALA A 196 2.08 -19.73 -17.78
C ALA A 196 1.25 -20.43 -18.88
N GLN A 197 1.79 -20.57 -20.09
CA GLN A 197 1.12 -21.32 -21.17
C GLN A 197 1.10 -22.84 -20.91
N SER A 198 2.19 -23.40 -20.38
CA SER A 198 2.23 -24.82 -20.01
C SER A 198 1.25 -25.16 -18.87
N LEU A 199 1.09 -24.26 -17.91
CA LEU A 199 0.14 -24.41 -16.80
C LEU A 199 -1.29 -24.05 -17.20
N GLY A 200 -1.50 -23.17 -18.17
CA GLY A 200 -2.82 -22.88 -18.76
C GLY A 200 -3.41 -24.05 -19.57
N SER A 201 -2.63 -25.13 -19.75
CA SER A 201 -3.10 -26.41 -20.27
C SER A 201 -3.81 -27.26 -19.21
N GLU A 202 -3.69 -26.90 -17.93
CA GLU A 202 -4.57 -27.42 -16.89
C GLU A 202 -5.94 -26.78 -17.08
N THR A 203 -6.96 -27.62 -17.31
CA THR A 203 -8.35 -27.15 -17.35
C THR A 203 -8.62 -26.31 -16.11
N PRO A 204 -9.16 -25.08 -16.23
CA PRO A 204 -9.58 -24.34 -15.06
C PRO A 204 -10.51 -25.26 -14.28
N VAL A 205 -10.22 -25.47 -12.99
CA VAL A 205 -11.14 -26.18 -12.11
C VAL A 205 -12.41 -25.34 -12.11
N SER A 206 -13.32 -25.69 -13.00
CA SER A 206 -14.63 -25.10 -13.10
C SER A 206 -15.24 -25.27 -11.72
N ALA A 207 -15.66 -24.18 -11.09
CA ALA A 207 -16.33 -24.17 -9.79
C ALA A 207 -17.71 -24.87 -9.84
N MET A 208 -17.93 -25.78 -10.78
CA MET A 208 -19.14 -26.56 -10.93
C MET A 208 -18.86 -27.81 -11.77
N GLN A 209 -18.39 -28.88 -11.14
CA GLN A 209 -18.59 -30.24 -11.61
C GLN A 209 -18.38 -31.21 -10.45
N ALA A 210 -19.46 -31.38 -9.67
CA ALA A 210 -19.71 -32.62 -8.97
C ALA A 210 -19.83 -33.74 -10.02
N VAL A 211 -18.72 -34.39 -10.35
CA VAL A 211 -18.72 -35.65 -11.09
C VAL A 211 -17.93 -36.64 -10.25
N ALA A 212 -18.66 -37.64 -9.77
CA ALA A 212 -18.17 -38.72 -8.94
C ALA A 212 -16.87 -39.31 -9.50
N ALA A 213 -15.79 -39.21 -8.72
CA ALA A 213 -14.57 -40.00 -8.91
C ALA A 213 -14.67 -41.27 -8.06
N PRO A 214 -14.13 -42.41 -8.52
CA PRO A 214 -14.42 -43.72 -7.96
C PRO A 214 -13.83 -43.88 -6.55
N ALA A 215 -14.56 -44.63 -5.73
CA ALA A 215 -14.23 -44.96 -4.35
C ALA A 215 -12.87 -45.70 -4.25
N GLY A 216 -11.81 -44.93 -4.04
CA GLY A 216 -10.50 -45.41 -3.64
C GLY A 216 -10.23 -44.99 -2.20
N ASN A 217 -10.50 -45.91 -1.27
CA ASN A 217 -10.19 -45.93 0.16
C ASN A 217 -9.31 -44.77 0.70
N LYS A 218 -9.91 -43.59 0.91
CA LYS A 218 -9.32 -42.49 1.70
C LYS A 218 -10.16 -42.36 2.96
N ASP A 219 -9.53 -42.42 4.13
CA ASP A 219 -10.17 -42.12 5.40
C ASP A 219 -10.75 -40.70 5.32
N CYS A 220 -12.07 -40.61 5.19
CA CYS A 220 -12.80 -39.34 5.06
C CYS A 220 -13.22 -38.77 6.41
N THR A 221 -12.50 -39.16 7.46
CA THR A 221 -12.66 -38.63 8.82
C THR A 221 -11.84 -37.34 8.95
N PRO A 222 -12.49 -36.17 9.02
CA PRO A 222 -11.76 -34.94 9.25
C PRO A 222 -11.06 -35.01 10.61
N PRO A 223 -9.78 -34.59 10.70
CA PRO A 223 -9.05 -34.59 11.96
C PRO A 223 -9.70 -33.62 12.96
N ASP A 224 -9.53 -33.89 14.25
CA ASP A 224 -10.19 -33.12 15.34
C ASP A 224 -9.97 -31.61 15.25
N TRP A 225 -8.80 -31.17 14.79
CA TRP A 225 -8.52 -29.75 14.61
C TRP A 225 -9.44 -29.11 13.55
N ALA A 226 -9.72 -29.81 12.45
CA ALA A 226 -10.59 -29.30 11.38
C ALA A 226 -12.04 -29.18 11.86
N VAL A 227 -12.46 -30.10 12.72
CA VAL A 227 -13.77 -30.03 13.40
C VAL A 227 -13.80 -28.86 14.38
N SER A 228 -12.76 -28.68 15.19
CA SER A 228 -12.72 -27.63 16.22
C SER A 228 -12.79 -26.20 15.67
N ILE A 229 -12.28 -25.97 14.45
CA ILE A 229 -12.32 -24.66 13.78
C ILE A 229 -13.52 -24.50 12.82
N GLY A 230 -14.43 -25.48 12.78
CA GLY A 230 -15.60 -25.47 11.88
C GLY A 230 -15.28 -25.64 10.39
N HIS A 231 -14.11 -26.18 10.05
CA HIS A 231 -13.64 -26.37 8.66
C HIS A 231 -13.68 -27.85 8.21
N ALA A 232 -14.43 -28.69 8.92
CA ALA A 232 -14.56 -30.11 8.57
C ALA A 232 -15.02 -30.32 7.11
N GLU A 233 -15.99 -29.53 6.65
CA GLU A 233 -16.50 -29.61 5.28
C GLU A 233 -15.49 -29.12 4.23
N MET A 234 -14.71 -28.07 4.54
CA MET A 234 -13.62 -27.60 3.65
C MET A 234 -12.49 -28.63 3.55
N TRP A 235 -12.18 -29.31 4.65
CA TRP A 235 -11.20 -30.39 4.66
C TRP A 235 -11.67 -31.57 3.80
N LYS A 236 -12.94 -31.96 3.92
CA LYS A 236 -13.55 -32.99 3.08
C LYS A 236 -13.53 -32.62 1.59
N LEU A 237 -13.88 -31.38 1.26
CA LEU A 237 -13.84 -30.84 -0.10
C LEU A 237 -12.45 -30.97 -0.74
N HIS A 238 -11.39 -30.57 -0.02
CA HIS A 238 -10.02 -30.64 -0.53
C HIS A 238 -9.46 -32.06 -0.63
N ASN A 239 -10.07 -33.03 0.06
CA ASN A 239 -9.64 -34.43 0.06
C ASN A 239 -10.53 -35.33 -0.82
N ASN A 240 -11.45 -34.75 -1.59
CA ASN A 240 -12.44 -35.44 -2.42
C ASN A 240 -13.30 -36.44 -1.62
N CYS A 241 -13.64 -36.06 -0.39
CA CYS A 241 -14.58 -36.78 0.45
C CYS A 241 -15.94 -36.10 0.33
N ASN A 242 -16.87 -36.70 -0.40
CA ASN A 242 -18.25 -36.22 -0.48
C ASN A 242 -19.06 -36.67 0.73
#